data_AF-Q4CLD6-F1
#
_entry.id   AF-Q4CLD6-F1
#
_cell.length_a   1.000
_cell.length_b   1.000
_cell.length_c   1.000
_cell.angle_alpha   90.00
_cell.angle_beta   90.00
_cell.angle_gamma   90.00
#
_symmetry.space_group_name_H-M   'P 1'
#
loop_
_entity.id
_entity.type
_entity.pdbx_description
1 polymer ?
#
loop_
_entity_poly.entity_id
_entity_poly.type
_entity_poly.pdbx_seq_one_letter_code
_entity_poly.pdbx_strand_id
1 'polypeptide(L)'
;AWQQPLRHDPLVQQLRVKIVTLPEARFFHYGTTEDMIFSTVAIQNTERSSEKFLRAAMSRHPAAVFQNARVHTTLAEDQRSIWVENSEVSAGWSLQHHSVITGVPRNTWTLHVPAYVCIDVVPVRGEGGGDKKGWVARPYGFNDPFRGYITGESTEFLGMPIECWLRKHDLRLEALTNGNNANMLDIQCAALFPWCATVEDLGLLIRWMIDPTSCDLKPSDVKRAKGLWEMGVRYSANELNDVADITALLDSRESFQREILPIMAAHAHRSPFYQMDLNHTAQKYAAAHLPLPGKLPAEGTPILHRIHHHMFCARVLQCILKLWEKSFPFPGDSNQEVMEEATKEEERRQKDELPPLLQGVSLSLEEVQRVYGLRSKEELAARAHEEDTTAFHLLQTATLQQLTITPSLPSPQLSVYDDQIVWGRGPARIDLSGGWTDTPPYTNLCGGNVVNVAIELNGQPPLQVYLKPSATLDITLCSIDLGSVEKLSTFEELRRYNVVGSPFSIPKAALAMAGFLPEFGAKTFATLQEQLKASFRGHGVEITLLVAIPAGSGLGSSSLLAATVLSALSDFCGLGWDAQEVGRRTLCLEQLLTTGGGWQDQYGGLYRGLKLLQSSPG
;
A
#
# COMPACT_ATOMS: atom_id res chain seq x y z
N ALA A 1 6.99 41.29 -16.78
CA ALA A 1 6.64 42.64 -16.28
C ALA A 1 6.33 42.65 -14.76
N TRP A 2 7.14 41.98 -13.92
CA TRP A 2 6.95 41.93 -12.46
C TRP A 2 7.83 42.95 -11.70
N GLN A 3 8.17 44.10 -12.31
CA GLN A 3 9.30 44.88 -11.81
C GLN A 3 8.99 45.87 -10.67
N GLN A 4 7.73 46.15 -10.30
CA GLN A 4 7.43 46.89 -9.07
C GLN A 4 6.12 46.44 -8.42
N PRO A 5 6.07 46.29 -7.08
CA PRO A 5 4.82 46.02 -6.38
C PRO A 5 3.87 47.21 -6.54
N LEU A 6 2.57 46.92 -6.75
CA LEU A 6 1.51 47.93 -6.87
C LEU A 6 1.39 48.86 -5.66
N ARG A 7 1.91 48.45 -4.49
CA ARG A 7 2.02 49.25 -3.28
C ARG A 7 3.34 48.97 -2.57
N HIS A 8 4.03 50.04 -2.18
CA HIS A 8 5.18 49.98 -1.29
C HIS A 8 4.70 49.94 0.16
N ASP A 9 4.82 48.77 0.80
CA ASP A 9 4.55 48.59 2.23
C ASP A 9 5.87 48.47 3.01
N PRO A 10 6.16 49.38 3.97
CA PRO A 10 7.41 49.39 4.71
C PRO A 10 7.67 48.14 5.55
N LEU A 11 6.61 47.48 6.05
CA LEU A 11 6.73 46.26 6.85
C LEU A 11 7.05 45.06 5.94
N VAL A 12 6.42 45.00 4.77
CA VAL A 12 6.69 43.95 3.77
C VAL A 12 8.10 44.07 3.21
N GLN A 13 8.61 45.28 2.99
CA GLN A 13 9.99 45.50 2.53
C GLN A 13 11.07 45.02 3.52
N GLN A 14 10.77 44.97 4.81
CA GLN A 14 11.69 44.47 5.83
C GLN A 14 11.77 42.94 5.88
N LEU A 15 10.85 42.23 5.20
CA LEU A 15 10.83 40.77 5.19
C LEU A 15 11.96 40.23 4.30
N ARG A 16 12.81 39.38 4.88
CA ARG A 16 13.82 38.62 4.13
C ARG A 16 13.14 37.45 3.42
N VAL A 17 13.03 37.54 2.11
CA VAL A 17 12.49 36.45 1.26
C VAL A 17 13.64 35.64 0.68
N LYS A 18 13.55 34.31 0.76
CA LYS A 18 14.45 33.37 0.07
C LYS A 18 13.61 32.49 -0.85
N ILE A 19 13.98 32.44 -2.13
CA ILE A 19 13.34 31.56 -3.11
C ILE A 19 14.19 30.30 -3.22
N VAL A 20 13.57 29.13 -3.09
CA VAL A 20 14.19 27.83 -3.33
C VAL A 20 13.55 27.24 -4.58
N THR A 21 14.35 27.04 -5.63
CA THR A 21 13.91 26.43 -6.88
C THR A 21 14.03 24.91 -6.79
N LEU A 22 13.00 24.18 -7.21
CA LEU A 22 13.02 22.72 -7.30
C LEU A 22 13.55 22.31 -8.69
N PRO A 23 14.68 21.57 -8.79
CA PRO A 23 15.30 21.25 -10.09
C PRO A 23 14.48 20.26 -10.94
N GLU A 24 13.72 19.38 -10.29
CA GLU A 24 12.87 18.38 -10.95
C GLU A 24 11.46 18.36 -10.33
N ALA A 25 10.70 19.44 -10.52
CA ALA A 25 9.29 19.47 -10.15
C ALA A 25 8.41 19.08 -11.35
N ARG A 26 7.52 18.11 -11.17
CA ARG A 26 6.40 17.89 -12.08
C ARG A 26 5.19 18.62 -11.53
N PHE A 27 4.68 19.59 -12.28
CA PHE A 27 3.48 20.31 -11.93
C PHE A 27 2.29 19.66 -12.63
N PHE A 28 1.31 19.24 -11.83
CA PHE A 28 0.04 18.73 -12.31
C PHE A 28 -0.99 19.84 -12.16
N HIS A 29 -1.71 20.12 -13.24
CA HIS A 29 -2.75 21.14 -13.27
C HIS A 29 -4.11 20.48 -13.02
N TYR A 30 -4.97 21.18 -12.30
CA TYR A 30 -6.36 20.77 -12.00
C TYR A 30 -7.32 21.94 -12.23
N GLY A 31 -6.93 22.88 -13.09
CA GLY A 31 -7.71 24.10 -13.36
C GLY A 31 -8.85 23.88 -14.34
N THR A 32 -8.70 22.92 -15.26
CA THR A 32 -9.72 22.52 -16.23
C THR A 32 -10.05 21.04 -16.10
N THR A 33 -11.19 20.64 -16.64
CA THR A 33 -11.61 19.23 -16.73
C THR A 33 -10.57 18.39 -17.48
N GLU A 34 -10.02 18.94 -18.56
CA GLU A 34 -8.97 18.32 -19.36
C GLU A 34 -7.70 18.10 -18.52
N ASP A 35 -7.22 19.13 -17.83
CA ASP A 35 -6.05 19.05 -16.97
C ASP A 35 -6.22 18.01 -15.86
N MET A 36 -7.41 17.95 -15.24
CA MET A 36 -7.72 16.97 -14.20
C MET A 36 -7.57 15.53 -14.71
N ILE A 37 -8.10 15.23 -15.90
CA ILE A 37 -8.00 13.89 -16.50
C ILE A 37 -6.55 13.58 -16.86
N PHE A 38 -5.88 14.47 -17.59
CA PHE A 38 -4.50 14.25 -18.01
C PHE A 38 -3.54 14.10 -16.83
N SER A 39 -3.67 14.95 -15.82
CA SER A 39 -2.87 14.87 -14.59
C SER A 39 -3.08 13.55 -13.87
N THR A 40 -4.33 13.11 -13.73
CA THR A 40 -4.65 11.85 -13.05
C THR A 40 -4.14 10.64 -13.83
N VAL A 41 -4.31 10.62 -15.16
CA VAL A 41 -3.77 9.58 -16.04
C VAL A 41 -2.24 9.55 -15.98
N ALA A 42 -1.59 10.72 -15.93
CA ALA A 42 -0.14 10.80 -15.78
C ALA A 42 0.32 10.26 -14.43
N ILE A 43 -0.38 10.57 -13.33
CA ILE A 43 -0.08 10.03 -12.00
C ILE A 43 -0.28 8.51 -11.96
N GLN A 44 -1.38 7.99 -12.50
CA GLN A 44 -1.67 6.55 -12.53
C GLN A 44 -0.65 5.77 -13.37
N ASN A 45 -0.18 6.34 -14.47
CA ASN A 45 0.87 5.75 -15.30
C ASN A 45 2.29 6.11 -14.85
N THR A 46 2.47 6.80 -13.72
CA THR A 46 3.80 7.07 -13.18
C THR A 46 4.37 5.80 -12.56
N GLU A 47 5.22 5.11 -13.31
CA GLU A 47 5.96 3.93 -12.83
C GLU A 47 6.87 4.34 -11.67
N ARG A 48 6.62 3.76 -10.48
CA ARG A 48 7.46 3.95 -9.28
C ARG A 48 8.65 2.98 -9.22
N SER A 49 8.72 1.96 -10.08
CA SER A 49 9.78 0.94 -10.06
C SER A 49 10.53 0.84 -11.39
N SER A 50 11.82 0.54 -11.30
CA SER A 50 12.80 0.49 -12.40
C SER A 50 12.65 -0.70 -13.35
N GLU A 51 11.50 -1.39 -13.40
CA GLU A 51 11.26 -2.46 -14.39
C GLU A 51 10.86 -1.88 -15.75
N LYS A 52 11.82 -1.16 -16.33
CA LYS A 52 11.70 -0.32 -17.55
C LYS A 52 11.28 -1.04 -18.84
N PHE A 53 11.04 -2.35 -18.83
CA PHE A 53 10.89 -3.12 -20.08
C PHE A 53 9.64 -4.00 -20.19
N LEU A 54 9.16 -4.61 -19.09
CA LEU A 54 8.03 -5.55 -19.16
C LEU A 54 6.67 -4.88 -18.96
N ARG A 55 6.57 -3.81 -18.15
CA ARG A 55 5.31 -3.06 -17.95
C ARG A 55 5.00 -2.06 -19.06
N ALA A 56 6.00 -1.54 -19.75
CA ALA A 56 5.79 -0.69 -20.93
C ALA A 56 5.01 -1.40 -22.06
N ALA A 57 4.99 -2.74 -22.06
CA ALA A 57 4.20 -3.56 -22.99
C ALA A 57 2.75 -3.81 -22.50
N MET A 58 2.46 -3.60 -21.22
CA MET A 58 1.09 -3.56 -20.71
C MET A 58 0.50 -2.21 -21.10
N SER A 59 -0.53 -2.22 -21.95
CA SER A 59 -1.11 -1.01 -22.54
C SER A 59 -1.23 0.12 -21.51
N ARG A 60 -0.53 1.25 -21.75
CA ARG A 60 -0.73 2.48 -20.98
C ARG A 60 -2.23 2.66 -20.78
N HIS A 61 -2.65 2.94 -19.54
CA HIS A 61 -4.07 3.04 -19.24
C HIS A 61 -4.67 4.04 -20.23
N PRO A 62 -5.77 3.70 -20.93
CA PRO A 62 -6.44 4.67 -21.80
C PRO A 62 -6.74 5.93 -20.99
N ALA A 63 -6.90 7.08 -21.64
CA ALA A 63 -7.27 8.34 -21.00
C ALA A 63 -8.72 8.33 -20.47
N ALA A 64 -9.13 7.22 -19.87
CA ALA A 64 -10.37 6.96 -19.20
C ALA A 64 -10.05 6.65 -17.73
N VAL A 65 -10.61 7.43 -16.81
CA VAL A 65 -10.47 7.25 -15.37
C VAL A 65 -11.80 6.79 -14.80
N PHE A 66 -11.77 5.68 -14.07
CA PHE A 66 -12.93 5.12 -13.40
C PHE A 66 -12.67 5.03 -11.91
N GLN A 67 -13.48 5.72 -11.12
CA GLN A 67 -13.30 5.79 -9.67
C GLN A 67 -14.62 5.55 -8.94
N ASN A 68 -14.69 4.47 -8.16
CA ASN A 68 -15.91 4.11 -7.43
C ASN A 68 -17.15 4.13 -8.37
N ALA A 69 -17.02 3.57 -9.58
CA ALA A 69 -18.07 3.56 -10.59
C ALA A 69 -18.26 2.16 -11.20
N ARG A 70 -19.50 1.84 -11.55
CA ARG A 70 -19.86 0.64 -12.29
C ARG A 70 -20.13 1.01 -13.74
N VAL A 71 -19.32 0.47 -14.63
CA VAL A 71 -19.39 0.75 -16.06
C VAL A 71 -19.69 -0.56 -16.79
N HIS A 72 -20.92 -0.68 -17.27
CA HIS A 72 -21.41 -1.85 -17.98
C HIS A 72 -21.31 -1.70 -19.51
N THR A 73 -21.14 -0.48 -20.00
CA THR A 73 -20.90 -0.23 -21.43
C THR A 73 -19.46 -0.59 -21.83
N THR A 74 -19.27 -1.02 -23.07
CA THR A 74 -17.94 -1.31 -23.61
C THR A 74 -17.36 -0.03 -24.19
N LEU A 75 -16.18 0.39 -23.72
CA LEU A 75 -15.49 1.51 -24.34
C LEU A 75 -14.73 1.07 -25.60
N ALA A 76 -14.80 1.87 -26.66
CA ALA A 76 -13.99 1.72 -27.87
C ALA A 76 -12.60 2.38 -27.70
N GLU A 77 -11.60 1.96 -28.48
CA GLU A 77 -10.21 2.46 -28.34
C GLU A 77 -10.03 3.95 -28.65
N ASP A 78 -10.93 4.54 -29.45
CA ASP A 78 -10.93 5.95 -29.82
C ASP A 78 -11.54 6.85 -28.72
N GLN A 79 -12.20 6.27 -27.73
CA GLN A 79 -12.81 7.00 -26.62
C GLN A 79 -11.73 7.40 -25.59
N ARG A 80 -11.31 8.67 -25.68
CA ARG A 80 -10.31 9.30 -24.81
C ARG A 80 -10.92 10.43 -23.98
N SER A 81 -10.22 10.81 -22.92
CA SER A 81 -10.61 11.89 -22.00
C SER A 81 -11.98 11.64 -21.35
N ILE A 82 -12.15 10.44 -20.76
CA ILE A 82 -13.37 10.07 -20.04
C ILE A 82 -13.10 10.02 -18.54
N TRP A 83 -14.00 10.56 -17.74
CA TRP A 83 -13.98 10.40 -16.28
C TRP A 83 -15.34 9.90 -15.82
N VAL A 84 -15.39 8.76 -15.13
CA VAL A 84 -16.61 8.29 -14.46
C VAL A 84 -16.31 8.08 -12.99
N GLU A 85 -17.05 8.79 -12.14
CA GLU A 85 -16.89 8.70 -10.71
C GLU A 85 -18.23 8.60 -9.98
N ASN A 86 -18.30 7.77 -8.95
CA ASN A 86 -19.47 7.66 -8.07
C ASN A 86 -20.77 7.49 -8.87
N SER A 87 -20.73 6.64 -9.89
CA SER A 87 -21.75 6.57 -10.93
C SER A 87 -22.02 5.15 -11.40
N GLU A 88 -23.26 4.90 -11.80
CA GLU A 88 -23.68 3.73 -12.57
C GLU A 88 -23.88 4.12 -14.04
N VAL A 89 -23.04 3.58 -14.92
CA VAL A 89 -23.18 3.68 -16.38
C VAL A 89 -23.69 2.34 -16.88
N SER A 90 -24.99 2.30 -17.22
CA SER A 90 -25.67 1.08 -17.63
C SER A 90 -25.21 0.59 -19.01
N ALA A 91 -25.52 -0.66 -19.35
CA ALA A 91 -25.19 -1.23 -20.65
C ALA A 91 -25.86 -0.51 -21.85
N GLY A 92 -26.95 0.24 -21.61
CA GLY A 92 -27.65 1.01 -22.63
C GLY A 92 -26.99 2.36 -22.97
N TRP A 93 -25.85 2.68 -22.37
CA TRP A 93 -25.17 3.95 -22.57
C TRP A 93 -24.20 3.92 -23.75
N SER A 94 -24.17 4.99 -24.53
CA SER A 94 -23.12 5.31 -25.50
C SER A 94 -22.38 6.56 -25.04
N LEU A 95 -21.11 6.41 -24.67
CA LEU A 95 -20.26 7.50 -24.17
C LEU A 95 -19.25 7.91 -25.25
N GLN A 96 -19.31 9.16 -25.71
CA GLN A 96 -18.29 9.71 -26.61
C GLN A 96 -17.10 10.30 -25.83
N HIS A 97 -16.03 10.65 -26.54
CA HIS A 97 -14.82 11.24 -25.94
C HIS A 97 -15.09 12.59 -25.25
N HIS A 98 -14.20 13.00 -24.34
CA HIS A 98 -14.32 14.26 -23.59
C HIS A 98 -15.62 14.35 -22.81
N SER A 99 -15.83 13.39 -21.91
CA SER A 99 -17.06 13.26 -21.12
C SER A 99 -16.73 13.00 -19.66
N VAL A 100 -17.39 13.72 -18.74
CA VAL A 100 -17.29 13.50 -17.30
C VAL A 100 -18.66 13.12 -16.76
N ILE A 101 -18.74 11.99 -16.07
CA ILE A 101 -19.96 11.43 -15.50
C ILE A 101 -19.78 11.30 -13.98
N THR A 102 -20.54 12.06 -13.21
CA THR A 102 -20.43 12.11 -11.74
C THR A 102 -21.78 12.00 -11.05
N GLY A 103 -21.83 11.25 -9.95
CA GLY A 103 -22.99 11.16 -9.06
C GLY A 103 -24.23 10.43 -9.62
N VAL A 104 -24.13 9.80 -10.80
CA VAL A 104 -25.28 9.17 -11.45
C VAL A 104 -25.73 7.94 -10.64
N PRO A 105 -26.96 7.93 -10.07
CA PRO A 105 -27.43 6.83 -9.24
C PRO A 105 -27.64 5.56 -10.06
N ARG A 106 -27.75 4.41 -9.36
CA ARG A 106 -28.04 3.11 -10.00
C ARG A 106 -29.26 3.21 -10.92
N ASN A 107 -29.10 2.78 -12.17
CA ASN A 107 -30.11 2.92 -13.20
C ASN A 107 -29.96 1.85 -14.29
N THR A 108 -30.96 1.77 -15.17
CA THR A 108 -30.98 0.93 -16.37
C THR A 108 -31.29 1.76 -17.63
N TRP A 109 -30.89 3.03 -17.64
CA TRP A 109 -31.24 3.95 -18.72
C TRP A 109 -30.53 3.60 -20.03
N THR A 110 -31.18 3.89 -21.15
CA THR A 110 -30.51 4.05 -22.45
C THR A 110 -30.23 5.53 -22.64
N LEU A 111 -28.96 5.90 -22.83
CA LEU A 111 -28.55 7.30 -22.94
C LEU A 111 -27.36 7.44 -23.89
N HIS A 112 -27.53 8.24 -24.93
CA HIS A 112 -26.44 8.71 -25.77
C HIS A 112 -25.84 9.99 -25.19
N VAL A 113 -24.58 9.97 -24.78
CA VAL A 113 -23.82 11.16 -24.35
C VAL A 113 -22.92 11.61 -25.50
N PRO A 114 -23.22 12.74 -26.17
CA PRO A 114 -22.39 13.28 -27.24
C PRO A 114 -20.99 13.68 -26.78
N ALA A 115 -20.08 13.88 -27.73
CA ALA A 115 -18.74 14.38 -27.43
C ALA A 115 -18.81 15.76 -26.76
N TYR A 116 -17.90 16.03 -25.83
CA TYR A 116 -17.82 17.30 -25.09
C TYR A 116 -19.05 17.58 -24.20
N VAL A 117 -19.83 16.56 -23.84
CA VAL A 117 -20.95 16.69 -22.90
C VAL A 117 -20.62 15.94 -21.62
N CYS A 118 -20.81 16.61 -20.49
CA CYS A 118 -20.64 16.06 -19.16
C CYS A 118 -22.00 15.96 -18.45
N ILE A 119 -22.11 15.02 -17.51
CA ILE A 119 -23.28 14.79 -16.69
C ILE A 119 -22.83 14.76 -15.23
N ASP A 120 -23.33 15.70 -14.45
CA ASP A 120 -23.23 15.68 -13.01
C ASP A 120 -24.64 15.52 -12.41
N VAL A 121 -24.73 14.72 -11.34
CA VAL A 121 -25.97 14.53 -10.59
C VAL A 121 -25.70 14.81 -9.12
N VAL A 122 -26.37 15.84 -8.61
CA VAL A 122 -26.19 16.30 -7.23
C VAL A 122 -27.36 15.83 -6.39
N PRO A 123 -27.17 15.00 -5.34
CA PRO A 123 -28.24 14.68 -4.41
C PRO A 123 -28.62 15.93 -3.62
N VAL A 124 -29.92 16.24 -3.55
CA VAL A 124 -30.46 17.41 -2.84
C VAL A 124 -31.72 16.99 -2.09
N ARG A 125 -31.83 17.34 -0.82
CA ARG A 125 -33.05 17.12 -0.02
C ARG A 125 -34.11 18.13 -0.48
N GLY A 126 -35.31 17.64 -0.79
CA GLY A 126 -36.39 18.50 -1.26
C GLY A 126 -36.85 19.52 -0.21
N GLU A 127 -37.33 20.68 -0.65
CA GLU A 127 -37.93 21.68 0.23
C GLU A 127 -39.23 21.16 0.85
N GLY A 128 -39.37 21.26 2.18
CA GLY A 128 -40.58 20.87 2.91
C GLY A 128 -40.39 20.14 4.25
N GLY A 129 -39.18 20.07 4.80
CA GLY A 129 -38.94 19.55 6.16
C GLY A 129 -39.20 18.05 6.37
N GLY A 130 -39.46 17.30 5.29
CA GLY A 130 -39.51 15.84 5.30
C GLY A 130 -38.30 15.26 4.57
N ASP A 131 -37.94 14.03 4.93
CA ASP A 131 -36.76 13.25 4.46
C ASP A 131 -36.77 12.89 2.95
N LYS A 132 -37.40 13.72 2.11
CA LYS A 132 -37.56 13.49 0.67
C LYS A 132 -36.22 13.71 -0.04
N LYS A 133 -35.50 12.63 -0.23
CA LYS A 133 -34.31 12.55 -1.08
C LYS A 133 -34.71 12.72 -2.55
N GLY A 134 -33.94 13.52 -3.27
CA GLY A 134 -34.03 13.66 -4.72
C GLY A 134 -32.67 14.02 -5.31
N TRP A 135 -32.68 14.31 -6.60
CA TRP A 135 -31.48 14.58 -7.38
C TRP A 135 -31.69 15.80 -8.24
N VAL A 136 -30.62 16.55 -8.47
CA VAL A 136 -30.58 17.65 -9.44
C VAL A 136 -29.78 17.19 -10.66
N ALA A 137 -30.40 17.32 -11.83
CA ALA A 137 -29.76 17.01 -13.12
C ALA A 137 -28.88 18.18 -13.56
N ARG A 138 -27.57 17.97 -13.69
CA ARG A 138 -26.61 18.99 -14.13
C ARG A 138 -25.75 18.54 -15.33
N PRO A 139 -26.33 18.47 -16.54
CA PRO A 139 -25.54 18.41 -17.76
C PRO A 139 -24.82 19.74 -18.03
N TYR A 140 -23.59 19.69 -18.55
CA TYR A 140 -22.80 20.85 -18.95
C TYR A 140 -21.80 20.51 -20.05
N GLY A 141 -21.29 21.49 -20.79
CA GLY A 141 -20.26 21.28 -21.80
C GLY A 141 -18.88 21.11 -21.19
N PHE A 142 -18.09 20.15 -21.69
CA PHE A 142 -16.77 19.81 -21.17
C PHE A 142 -15.80 21.00 -21.15
N ASN A 143 -15.92 21.89 -22.14
CA ASN A 143 -15.10 23.09 -22.31
C ASN A 143 -15.82 24.39 -21.93
N ASP A 144 -17.08 24.31 -21.44
CA ASP A 144 -17.85 25.52 -21.16
C ASP A 144 -17.15 26.31 -20.03
N PRO A 145 -16.82 27.60 -20.26
CA PRO A 145 -16.24 28.45 -19.20
C PRO A 145 -17.19 28.67 -18.01
N PHE A 146 -18.48 28.43 -18.24
CA PHE A 146 -19.58 28.57 -17.30
C PHE A 146 -19.55 29.90 -16.52
N ARG A 147 -19.37 31.00 -17.27
CA ARG A 147 -19.34 32.38 -16.79
C ARG A 147 -19.86 33.32 -17.88
N GLY A 148 -20.38 34.48 -17.48
CA GLY A 148 -20.93 35.49 -18.38
C GLY A 148 -22.43 35.63 -18.22
N TYR A 149 -22.94 36.79 -18.65
CA TYR A 149 -24.37 37.09 -18.57
C TYR A 149 -25.15 36.22 -19.55
N ILE A 150 -26.32 35.73 -19.14
CA ILE A 150 -27.20 34.91 -20.00
C ILE A 150 -27.70 35.65 -21.26
N THR A 151 -27.61 36.97 -21.27
CA THR A 151 -27.91 37.84 -22.44
C THR A 151 -26.71 38.03 -23.38
N GLY A 152 -25.52 37.57 -22.99
CA GLY A 152 -24.30 37.69 -23.79
C GLY A 152 -24.21 36.61 -24.86
N GLU A 153 -23.95 37.00 -26.11
CA GLU A 153 -23.81 36.08 -27.25
C GLU A 153 -22.66 35.07 -27.07
N SER A 154 -21.65 35.41 -26.26
CA SER A 154 -20.50 34.54 -25.96
C SER A 154 -20.72 33.57 -24.80
N THR A 155 -21.89 33.62 -24.14
CA THR A 155 -22.18 32.74 -22.99
C THR A 155 -22.67 31.40 -23.50
N GLU A 156 -21.84 30.37 -23.31
CA GLU A 156 -22.07 29.02 -23.80
C GLU A 156 -22.67 28.10 -22.72
N PHE A 157 -23.54 27.19 -23.16
CA PHE A 157 -24.05 26.07 -22.40
C PHE A 157 -24.18 24.85 -23.30
N LEU A 158 -23.57 23.73 -22.90
CA LEU A 158 -23.43 22.49 -23.67
C LEU A 158 -22.77 22.73 -25.04
N GLY A 159 -21.70 23.53 -25.06
CA GLY A 159 -20.89 23.81 -26.26
C GLY A 159 -21.58 24.65 -27.32
N MET A 160 -22.67 25.36 -26.98
CA MET A 160 -23.36 26.29 -27.89
C MET A 160 -23.83 27.54 -27.14
N PRO A 161 -24.10 28.67 -27.83
CA PRO A 161 -24.67 29.85 -27.19
C PRO A 161 -25.96 29.50 -26.42
N ILE A 162 -26.11 30.01 -25.20
CA ILE A 162 -27.24 29.66 -24.33
C ILE A 162 -28.60 29.96 -24.97
N GLU A 163 -28.70 31.01 -25.79
CA GLU A 163 -29.93 31.31 -26.55
C GLU A 163 -30.26 30.23 -27.59
N CYS A 164 -29.25 29.65 -28.24
CA CYS A 164 -29.42 28.53 -29.16
C CYS A 164 -29.91 27.28 -28.41
N TRP A 165 -29.36 27.02 -27.21
CA TRP A 165 -29.83 25.93 -26.36
C TRP A 165 -31.30 26.13 -25.97
N LEU A 166 -31.67 27.32 -25.48
CA LEU A 166 -33.06 27.65 -25.13
C LEU A 166 -34.02 27.45 -26.31
N ARG A 167 -33.65 27.94 -27.50
CA ARG A 167 -34.45 27.80 -28.71
C ARG A 167 -34.61 26.33 -29.13
N LYS A 168 -33.56 25.52 -29.00
CA LYS A 168 -33.61 24.07 -29.25
C LYS A 168 -34.59 23.35 -28.31
N HIS A 169 -34.78 23.87 -27.10
CA HIS A 169 -35.67 23.32 -26.07
C HIS A 169 -37.06 24.00 -26.02
N ASP A 170 -37.35 24.90 -26.96
CA ASP A 170 -38.59 25.70 -26.99
C ASP A 170 -38.83 26.49 -25.69
N LEU A 171 -37.75 27.07 -25.15
CA LEU A 171 -37.73 27.91 -23.95
C LEU A 171 -37.35 29.35 -24.30
N ARG A 172 -37.64 30.26 -23.36
CA ARG A 172 -37.22 31.66 -23.43
C ARG A 172 -36.32 32.01 -22.25
N LEU A 173 -35.56 33.10 -22.40
CA LEU A 173 -34.57 33.53 -21.42
C LEU A 173 -35.17 33.77 -20.02
N GLU A 174 -36.42 34.23 -19.95
CA GLU A 174 -37.11 34.49 -18.69
C GLU A 174 -37.24 33.23 -17.82
N ALA A 175 -37.26 32.04 -18.43
CA ALA A 175 -37.35 30.78 -17.71
C ALA A 175 -36.13 30.51 -16.80
N LEU A 176 -34.98 31.12 -17.11
CA LEU A 176 -33.73 30.97 -16.37
C LEU A 176 -33.62 31.92 -15.17
N THR A 177 -34.53 32.88 -15.05
CA THR A 177 -34.36 33.98 -14.09
C THR A 177 -34.91 33.70 -12.70
N ASN A 178 -35.83 32.73 -12.56
CA ASN A 178 -36.64 32.55 -11.35
C ASN A 178 -37.25 33.88 -10.82
N GLY A 179 -37.56 34.83 -11.71
CA GLY A 179 -38.12 36.14 -11.35
C GLY A 179 -37.08 37.26 -11.15
N ASN A 180 -35.78 36.96 -11.28
CA ASN A 180 -34.71 37.96 -11.26
C ASN A 180 -34.58 38.73 -12.60
N ASN A 181 -33.85 39.85 -12.59
CA ASN A 181 -33.60 40.61 -13.81
C ASN A 181 -32.59 39.90 -14.73
N ALA A 182 -33.02 39.52 -15.94
CA ALA A 182 -32.19 38.81 -16.92
C ALA A 182 -30.92 39.56 -17.34
N ASN A 183 -30.94 40.90 -17.38
CA ASN A 183 -29.86 41.70 -17.97
C ASN A 183 -28.55 41.68 -17.18
N MET A 184 -28.56 41.23 -15.92
CA MET A 184 -27.36 41.13 -15.07
C MET A 184 -27.19 39.73 -14.46
N LEU A 185 -27.89 38.72 -14.98
CA LEU A 185 -27.82 37.37 -14.45
C LEU A 185 -26.66 36.61 -15.11
N ASP A 186 -25.62 36.33 -14.33
CA ASP A 186 -24.57 35.41 -14.75
C ASP A 186 -25.11 33.97 -14.84
N ILE A 187 -24.63 33.18 -15.79
CA ILE A 187 -25.05 31.79 -15.98
C ILE A 187 -24.90 30.94 -14.70
N GLN A 188 -23.94 31.25 -13.83
CA GLN A 188 -23.76 30.54 -12.55
C GLN A 188 -24.92 30.73 -11.58
N CYS A 189 -25.68 31.81 -11.75
CA CYS A 189 -26.86 32.16 -10.96
C CYS A 189 -28.18 31.87 -11.71
N ALA A 190 -28.11 31.32 -12.92
CA ALA A 190 -29.28 30.98 -13.72
C ALA A 190 -29.93 29.67 -13.24
N ALA A 191 -31.26 29.64 -13.15
CA ALA A 191 -32.06 28.50 -12.70
C ALA A 191 -32.16 27.42 -13.79
N LEU A 192 -31.04 26.76 -14.07
CA LEU A 192 -30.88 25.79 -15.16
C LEU A 192 -31.20 24.35 -14.76
N PHE A 193 -30.92 23.97 -13.51
CA PHE A 193 -30.79 22.58 -13.11
C PHE A 193 -32.01 22.09 -12.33
N PRO A 194 -32.86 21.23 -12.92
CA PRO A 194 -34.12 20.79 -12.30
C PRO A 194 -33.88 19.75 -11.21
N TRP A 195 -34.65 19.85 -10.12
CA TRP A 195 -34.76 18.82 -9.11
C TRP A 195 -35.82 17.79 -9.48
N CYS A 196 -35.53 16.52 -9.23
CA CYS A 196 -36.43 15.40 -9.45
C CYS A 196 -36.42 14.43 -8.26
N ALA A 197 -37.60 13.88 -7.98
CA ALA A 197 -37.81 12.93 -6.89
C ALA A 197 -37.52 11.47 -7.26
N THR A 198 -37.46 11.14 -8.56
CA THR A 198 -37.32 9.77 -9.05
C THR A 198 -36.13 9.64 -10.01
N VAL A 199 -35.49 8.47 -10.00
CA VAL A 199 -34.37 8.14 -10.89
C VAL A 199 -34.84 8.06 -12.35
N GLU A 200 -36.08 7.67 -12.60
CA GLU A 200 -36.66 7.60 -13.94
C GLU A 200 -36.86 9.00 -14.55
N ASP A 201 -37.40 9.95 -13.76
CA ASP A 201 -37.55 11.33 -14.21
C ASP A 201 -36.18 12.02 -14.39
N LEU A 202 -35.19 11.69 -13.54
CA LEU A 202 -33.81 12.14 -13.70
C LEU A 202 -33.24 11.75 -15.06
N GLY A 203 -33.33 10.47 -15.43
CA GLY A 203 -32.83 9.97 -16.71
C GLY A 203 -33.58 10.54 -17.91
N LEU A 204 -34.88 10.86 -17.75
CA LEU A 204 -35.65 11.56 -18.78
C LEU A 204 -35.21 13.02 -18.94
N LEU A 205 -35.02 13.75 -17.84
CA LEU A 205 -34.57 15.14 -17.85
C LEU A 205 -33.17 15.28 -18.43
N ILE A 206 -32.22 14.42 -18.04
CA ILE A 206 -30.85 14.44 -18.58
C ILE A 206 -30.86 14.27 -20.11
N ARG A 207 -31.60 13.28 -20.63
CA ARG A 207 -31.73 13.06 -22.08
C ARG A 207 -32.27 14.30 -22.79
N TRP A 208 -33.34 14.87 -22.24
CA TRP A 208 -33.98 16.04 -22.83
C TRP A 208 -33.09 17.27 -22.80
N MET A 209 -32.38 17.53 -21.68
CA MET A 209 -31.47 18.68 -21.53
C MET A 209 -30.24 18.60 -22.46
N ILE A 210 -29.75 17.39 -22.75
CA ILE A 210 -28.64 17.17 -23.68
C ILE A 210 -29.11 17.39 -25.11
N ASP A 211 -30.18 16.69 -25.52
CA ASP A 211 -30.75 16.84 -26.84
C ASP A 211 -32.26 16.50 -26.88
N PRO A 212 -33.16 17.48 -26.98
CA PRO A 212 -34.60 17.26 -27.04
C PRO A 212 -35.03 16.68 -28.40
N THR A 213 -34.13 16.63 -29.38
CA THR A 213 -34.34 16.08 -30.73
C THR A 213 -33.74 14.68 -30.90
N SER A 214 -33.17 14.10 -29.84
CA SER A 214 -32.61 12.75 -29.88
C SER A 214 -33.66 11.72 -30.32
N CYS A 215 -33.25 10.77 -31.16
CA CYS A 215 -34.09 9.67 -31.61
C CYS A 215 -34.57 8.77 -30.45
N ASP A 216 -33.91 8.84 -29.28
CA ASP A 216 -34.26 8.09 -28.08
C ASP A 216 -35.44 8.68 -27.28
N LEU A 217 -35.93 9.87 -27.66
CA LEU A 217 -37.04 10.55 -27.00
C LEU A 217 -38.28 10.58 -27.90
N LYS A 218 -39.39 10.01 -27.42
CA LYS A 218 -40.69 10.15 -28.10
C LYS A 218 -41.23 11.56 -27.88
N PRO A 219 -42.12 12.07 -28.76
CA PRO A 219 -42.77 13.37 -28.54
C PRO A 219 -43.48 13.51 -27.18
N SER A 220 -44.04 12.41 -26.64
CA SER A 220 -44.61 12.36 -25.29
C SER A 220 -43.58 12.57 -24.19
N ASP A 221 -42.37 12.02 -24.40
CA ASP A 221 -41.27 12.08 -23.44
C ASP A 221 -40.70 13.49 -23.40
N VAL A 222 -40.53 14.13 -24.56
CA VAL A 222 -40.13 15.54 -24.68
C VAL A 222 -41.11 16.45 -23.95
N LYS A 223 -42.43 16.26 -24.18
CA LYS A 223 -43.46 17.06 -23.49
C LYS A 223 -43.45 16.85 -21.98
N ARG A 224 -43.28 15.61 -21.52
CA ARG A 224 -43.18 15.29 -20.08
C ARG A 224 -41.92 15.90 -19.48
N ALA A 225 -40.77 15.75 -20.11
CA ALA A 225 -39.49 16.28 -19.64
C ALA A 225 -39.53 17.81 -19.54
N LYS A 226 -40.03 18.49 -20.58
CA LYS A 226 -40.23 19.95 -20.57
C LYS A 226 -41.15 20.37 -19.43
N GLY A 227 -42.28 19.68 -19.24
CA GLY A 227 -43.20 19.96 -18.14
C GLY A 227 -42.58 19.76 -16.75
N LEU A 228 -41.78 18.71 -16.57
CA LEU A 228 -41.02 18.48 -15.34
C LEU A 228 -39.99 19.58 -15.09
N TRP A 229 -39.28 20.02 -16.14
CA TRP A 229 -38.29 21.09 -16.04
C TRP A 229 -38.96 22.43 -15.72
N GLU A 230 -40.06 22.79 -16.40
CA GLU A 230 -40.75 24.07 -16.25
C GLU A 230 -41.47 24.21 -14.91
N MET A 231 -42.14 23.16 -14.44
CA MET A 231 -42.92 23.16 -13.20
C MET A 231 -42.10 22.77 -11.95
N GLY A 232 -40.95 22.12 -12.14
CA GLY A 232 -40.09 21.68 -11.06
C GLY A 232 -39.29 22.81 -10.43
N VAL A 233 -38.82 22.58 -9.19
CA VAL A 233 -37.83 23.45 -8.55
C VAL A 233 -36.54 23.37 -9.36
N ARG A 234 -35.97 24.51 -9.72
CA ARG A 234 -34.70 24.61 -10.45
C ARG A 234 -33.68 25.40 -9.64
N TYR A 235 -32.48 24.88 -9.60
CA TYR A 235 -31.33 25.48 -8.93
C TYR A 235 -30.34 26.02 -9.95
N SER A 236 -29.60 27.03 -9.53
CA SER A 236 -28.38 27.50 -10.17
C SER A 236 -27.15 26.72 -9.70
N ALA A 237 -26.04 26.83 -10.44
CA ALA A 237 -24.80 26.16 -10.03
C ALA A 237 -24.29 26.69 -8.67
N ASN A 238 -24.49 27.98 -8.40
CA ASN A 238 -24.10 28.57 -7.12
C ASN A 238 -24.95 28.05 -5.97
N GLU A 239 -26.28 27.99 -6.12
CA GLU A 239 -27.18 27.47 -5.08
C GLU A 239 -26.88 26.00 -4.76
N LEU A 240 -26.49 25.19 -5.75
CA LEU A 240 -26.16 23.79 -5.54
C LEU A 240 -24.99 23.56 -4.57
N ASN A 241 -24.05 24.50 -4.45
CA ASN A 241 -22.97 24.39 -3.47
C ASN A 241 -23.49 24.45 -2.03
N ASP A 242 -24.61 25.13 -1.81
CA ASP A 242 -25.20 25.35 -0.49
C ASP A 242 -26.22 24.26 -0.11
N VAL A 243 -26.92 23.67 -1.09
CA VAL A 243 -28.03 22.73 -0.85
C VAL A 243 -27.70 21.26 -1.07
N ALA A 244 -26.50 20.93 -1.56
CA ALA A 244 -26.09 19.55 -1.81
C ALA A 244 -26.10 18.69 -0.54
N ASP A 245 -26.70 17.50 -0.61
CA ASP A 245 -26.65 16.49 0.45
C ASP A 245 -25.29 15.76 0.41
N ILE A 246 -24.29 16.36 1.06
CA ILE A 246 -22.93 15.82 1.12
C ILE A 246 -22.91 14.42 1.76
N THR A 247 -23.76 14.18 2.76
CA THR A 247 -23.85 12.85 3.40
C THR A 247 -24.31 11.81 2.38
N ALA A 248 -25.36 12.08 1.60
CA ALA A 248 -25.82 11.16 0.56
C ALA A 248 -24.75 10.92 -0.52
N LEU A 249 -23.95 11.94 -0.86
CA LEU A 249 -22.85 11.81 -1.82
C LEU A 249 -21.72 10.92 -1.29
N LEU A 250 -21.33 11.08 -0.02
CA LEU A 250 -20.32 10.23 0.63
C LEU A 250 -20.82 8.79 0.79
N ASP A 251 -22.07 8.59 1.22
CA ASP A 251 -22.69 7.27 1.34
C ASP A 251 -22.71 6.53 -0.01
N SER A 252 -23.04 7.24 -1.09
CA SER A 252 -23.00 6.69 -2.45
C SER A 252 -21.57 6.27 -2.83
N ARG A 253 -20.58 7.12 -2.58
CA ARG A 253 -19.16 6.82 -2.89
C ARG A 253 -18.69 5.58 -2.15
N GLU A 254 -19.02 5.49 -0.86
CA GLU A 254 -18.71 4.30 -0.06
C GLU A 254 -19.43 3.06 -0.58
N SER A 255 -20.71 3.17 -0.93
CA SER A 255 -21.46 2.04 -1.46
C SER A 255 -20.82 1.47 -2.73
N PHE A 256 -20.44 2.31 -3.70
CA PHE A 256 -19.74 1.84 -4.89
C PHE A 256 -18.35 1.29 -4.57
N GLN A 257 -17.61 1.92 -3.67
CA GLN A 257 -16.29 1.45 -3.26
C GLN A 257 -16.35 0.03 -2.66
N ARG A 258 -17.36 -0.27 -1.83
CA ARG A 258 -17.56 -1.60 -1.23
C ARG A 258 -17.76 -2.68 -2.29
N GLU A 259 -18.42 -2.36 -3.41
CA GLU A 259 -18.63 -3.30 -4.53
C GLU A 259 -17.37 -3.47 -5.38
N ILE A 260 -16.61 -2.40 -5.59
CA ILE A 260 -15.46 -2.38 -6.52
C ILE A 260 -14.19 -2.95 -5.90
N LEU A 261 -13.98 -2.77 -4.60
CA LEU A 261 -12.78 -3.27 -3.91
C LEU A 261 -12.54 -4.78 -4.14
N PRO A 262 -13.54 -5.68 -3.96
CA PRO A 262 -13.38 -7.10 -4.28
C PRO A 262 -13.03 -7.37 -5.75
N ILE A 263 -13.59 -6.60 -6.68
CA ILE A 263 -13.30 -6.70 -8.12
C ILE A 263 -11.85 -6.29 -8.39
N MET A 264 -11.39 -5.18 -7.80
CA MET A 264 -10.01 -4.74 -7.90
C MET A 264 -9.04 -5.79 -7.37
N ALA A 265 -9.37 -6.44 -6.24
CA ALA A 265 -8.56 -7.51 -5.66
C ALA A 265 -8.50 -8.75 -6.55
N ALA A 266 -9.64 -9.17 -7.11
CA ALA A 266 -9.71 -10.31 -8.05
C ALA A 266 -8.88 -10.07 -9.33
N HIS A 267 -8.74 -8.80 -9.74
CA HIS A 267 -7.95 -8.39 -10.90
C HIS A 267 -6.67 -7.66 -10.53
N ALA A 268 -6.05 -7.98 -9.38
CA ALA A 268 -4.88 -7.27 -8.85
C ALA A 268 -3.63 -7.28 -9.76
N HIS A 269 -3.58 -8.16 -10.77
CA HIS A 269 -2.52 -8.16 -11.80
C HIS A 269 -2.69 -7.03 -12.84
N ARG A 270 -3.90 -6.44 -12.95
CA ARG A 270 -4.25 -5.32 -13.84
C ARG A 270 -4.72 -4.08 -13.08
N SER A 271 -4.91 -4.17 -11.77
CA SER A 271 -5.40 -3.08 -10.92
C SER A 271 -4.29 -2.62 -9.95
N PRO A 272 -4.38 -1.39 -9.42
CA PRO A 272 -3.42 -0.91 -8.43
C PRO A 272 -3.67 -1.44 -7.01
N PHE A 273 -4.46 -2.52 -6.83
CA PHE A 273 -4.92 -2.97 -5.50
C PHE A 273 -3.79 -3.12 -4.46
N TYR A 274 -2.72 -3.86 -4.78
CA TYR A 274 -1.57 -4.04 -3.87
C TYR A 274 -0.57 -2.85 -3.83
N GLN A 275 -0.91 -1.75 -4.49
CA GLN A 275 -0.19 -0.48 -4.44
C GLN A 275 -0.95 0.58 -3.62
N MET A 276 -2.19 0.28 -3.20
CA MET A 276 -2.96 1.13 -2.30
C MET A 276 -2.37 1.09 -0.88
N ASP A 277 -2.82 2.00 -0.01
CA ASP A 277 -2.63 1.84 1.43
C ASP A 277 -3.42 0.61 1.87
N LEU A 278 -2.72 -0.53 1.98
CA LEU A 278 -3.30 -1.82 2.32
C LEU A 278 -3.85 -1.87 3.74
N ASN A 279 -3.29 -1.09 4.67
CA ASN A 279 -3.80 -1.04 6.04
C ASN A 279 -5.14 -0.27 6.08
N HIS A 280 -5.22 0.88 5.40
CA HIS A 280 -6.48 1.61 5.27
C HIS A 280 -7.53 0.81 4.49
N THR A 281 -7.11 0.11 3.42
CA THR A 281 -7.99 -0.75 2.63
C THR A 281 -8.49 -1.95 3.44
N ALA A 282 -7.66 -2.53 4.30
CA ALA A 282 -8.05 -3.64 5.16
C ALA A 282 -9.12 -3.21 6.19
N GLN A 283 -9.01 -2.00 6.72
CA GLN A 283 -10.05 -1.41 7.59
C GLN A 283 -11.37 -1.25 6.83
N LYS A 284 -11.34 -0.84 5.56
CA LYS A 284 -12.56 -0.77 4.72
C LYS A 284 -13.18 -2.13 4.45
N TYR A 285 -12.36 -3.15 4.20
CA TYR A 285 -12.82 -4.53 4.06
C TYR A 285 -13.52 -5.01 5.33
N ALA A 286 -12.92 -4.74 6.50
CA ALA A 286 -13.50 -5.11 7.78
C ALA A 286 -14.77 -4.32 8.11
N ALA A 287 -14.79 -3.01 7.86
CA ALA A 287 -15.95 -2.16 8.11
C ALA A 287 -17.18 -2.57 7.28
N ALA A 288 -16.94 -3.04 6.05
CA ALA A 288 -17.99 -3.44 5.12
C ALA A 288 -18.23 -4.96 5.05
N HIS A 289 -17.63 -5.74 5.96
CA HIS A 289 -17.73 -7.21 6.03
C HIS A 289 -17.51 -7.89 4.66
N LEU A 290 -16.49 -7.43 3.93
CA LEU A 290 -16.18 -7.95 2.59
C LEU A 290 -15.44 -9.29 2.68
N PRO A 291 -15.69 -10.23 1.73
CA PRO A 291 -14.95 -11.48 1.67
C PRO A 291 -13.47 -11.23 1.39
N LEU A 292 -12.61 -12.07 1.97
CA LEU A 292 -11.18 -12.00 1.69
C LEU A 292 -10.91 -12.23 0.18
N PRO A 293 -9.91 -11.54 -0.40
CA PRO A 293 -9.48 -11.82 -1.76
C PRO A 293 -9.12 -13.30 -1.96
N GLY A 294 -9.44 -13.84 -3.15
CA GLY A 294 -9.05 -15.20 -3.50
C GLY A 294 -7.53 -15.38 -3.53
N LYS A 295 -7.06 -16.61 -3.28
CA LYS A 295 -5.63 -16.95 -3.32
C LYS A 295 -5.02 -16.59 -4.67
N LEU A 296 -3.88 -15.92 -4.65
CA LEU A 296 -3.12 -15.63 -5.86
C LEU A 296 -2.36 -16.88 -6.34
N PRO A 297 -2.28 -17.12 -7.67
CA PRO A 297 -1.51 -18.24 -8.20
C PRO A 297 -0.03 -18.07 -7.88
N ALA A 298 0.64 -19.16 -7.49
CA ALA A 298 2.07 -19.12 -7.17
C ALA A 298 2.93 -18.86 -8.41
N GLU A 299 2.52 -19.40 -9.56
CA GLU A 299 3.14 -19.15 -10.86
C GLU A 299 2.64 -17.83 -11.47
N GLY A 300 3.55 -17.05 -12.06
CA GLY A 300 3.24 -15.81 -12.76
C GLY A 300 2.94 -14.59 -11.86
N THR A 301 2.69 -14.79 -10.57
CA THR A 301 2.51 -13.67 -9.62
C THR A 301 3.84 -13.29 -8.96
N PRO A 302 4.28 -12.02 -9.03
CA PRO A 302 5.46 -11.56 -8.31
C PRO A 302 5.39 -11.89 -6.82
N ILE A 303 6.50 -12.35 -6.23
CA ILE A 303 6.54 -12.82 -4.83
C ILE A 303 6.08 -11.75 -3.85
N LEU A 304 6.41 -10.48 -4.12
CA LEU A 304 6.01 -9.38 -3.25
C LEU A 304 4.50 -9.15 -3.26
N HIS A 305 3.82 -9.33 -4.39
CA HIS A 305 2.36 -9.27 -4.44
C HIS A 305 1.72 -10.39 -3.60
N ARG A 306 2.35 -11.57 -3.58
CA ARG A 306 1.90 -12.68 -2.73
C ARG A 306 2.10 -12.38 -1.25
N ILE A 307 3.23 -11.79 -0.88
CA ILE A 307 3.48 -11.30 0.49
C ILE A 307 2.43 -10.25 0.87
N HIS A 308 2.23 -9.22 0.02
CA HIS A 308 1.20 -8.20 0.23
C HIS A 308 -0.20 -8.79 0.39
N HIS A 309 -0.55 -9.81 -0.40
CA HIS A 309 -1.83 -10.52 -0.28
C HIS A 309 -2.02 -11.16 1.09
N HIS A 310 -1.05 -11.96 1.53
CA HIS A 310 -1.14 -12.65 2.83
C HIS A 310 -1.14 -11.64 3.99
N MET A 311 -0.29 -10.61 3.95
CA MET A 311 -0.30 -9.54 4.96
C MET A 311 -1.63 -8.78 4.97
N PHE A 312 -2.20 -8.50 3.79
CA PHE A 312 -3.51 -7.86 3.67
C PHE A 312 -4.62 -8.71 4.29
N CYS A 313 -4.68 -10.00 3.96
CA CYS A 313 -5.64 -10.95 4.52
C CYS A 313 -5.51 -11.06 6.05
N ALA A 314 -4.28 -11.20 6.55
CA ALA A 314 -4.00 -11.19 7.98
C ALA A 314 -4.51 -9.91 8.64
N ARG A 315 -4.26 -8.75 8.02
CA ARG A 315 -4.68 -7.46 8.55
C ARG A 315 -6.19 -7.27 8.58
N VAL A 316 -6.90 -7.73 7.55
CA VAL A 316 -8.38 -7.74 7.55
C VAL A 316 -8.90 -8.58 8.71
N LEU A 317 -8.39 -9.81 8.88
CA LEU A 317 -8.80 -10.71 9.95
C LEU A 317 -8.51 -10.13 11.35
N GLN A 318 -7.37 -9.47 11.54
CA GLN A 318 -7.05 -8.74 12.77
C GLN A 318 -8.04 -7.59 13.04
N CYS A 319 -8.47 -6.87 12.01
CA CYS A 319 -9.49 -5.82 12.15
C CYS A 319 -10.84 -6.42 12.56
N ILE A 320 -11.24 -7.55 11.96
CA ILE A 320 -12.44 -8.29 12.37
C ILE A 320 -12.31 -8.82 13.80
N LEU A 321 -11.12 -9.26 14.23
CA LEU A 321 -10.87 -9.74 15.58
C LEU A 321 -11.09 -8.63 16.62
N LYS A 322 -10.58 -7.43 16.35
CA LYS A 322 -10.85 -6.25 17.19
C LYS A 322 -12.34 -5.88 17.23
N LEU A 323 -13.03 -5.97 16.10
CA LEU A 323 -14.48 -5.75 16.05
C LEU A 323 -15.25 -6.80 16.86
N TRP A 324 -14.80 -8.05 16.82
CA TRP A 324 -15.37 -9.15 17.60
C TRP A 324 -15.23 -8.89 19.09
N GLU A 325 -14.03 -8.56 19.57
CA GLU A 325 -13.75 -8.28 20.98
C GLU A 325 -14.61 -7.14 21.53
N LYS A 326 -14.86 -6.12 20.70
CA LYS A 326 -15.75 -5.02 21.06
C LYS A 326 -17.22 -5.37 21.03
N SER A 327 -17.66 -6.17 20.05
CA SER A 327 -19.07 -6.52 19.85
C SER A 327 -19.53 -7.61 20.83
N PHE A 328 -18.61 -8.46 21.28
CA PHE A 328 -18.86 -9.59 22.18
C PHE A 328 -17.87 -9.57 23.36
N PRO A 329 -17.94 -8.56 24.24
CA PRO A 329 -17.08 -8.52 25.42
C PRO A 329 -17.39 -9.73 26.31
N PHE A 330 -16.35 -10.46 26.73
CA PHE A 330 -16.52 -11.57 27.67
C PHE A 330 -17.04 -11.04 29.01
N PRO A 331 -17.99 -11.71 29.66
CA PRO A 331 -18.36 -11.40 31.04
C PRO A 331 -17.22 -11.87 31.95
N GLY A 332 -16.27 -10.98 32.26
CA GLY A 332 -15.13 -11.35 33.12
C GLY A 332 -14.06 -10.30 33.40
N ASP A 333 -13.81 -9.34 32.51
CA ASP A 333 -12.74 -8.34 32.71
C ASP A 333 -13.19 -7.15 33.57
N SER A 334 -13.53 -7.45 34.83
CA SER A 334 -13.65 -6.49 35.92
C SER A 334 -12.72 -6.89 37.06
N ASN A 335 -11.46 -7.19 36.76
CA ASN A 335 -10.41 -7.24 37.77
C ASN A 335 -9.54 -5.99 37.65
N GLN A 336 -9.90 -4.98 38.44
CA GLN A 336 -8.96 -3.99 38.92
C GLN A 336 -8.01 -4.67 39.90
N GLU A 337 -6.88 -5.19 39.41
CA GLU A 337 -5.78 -5.60 40.28
C GLU A 337 -4.46 -4.95 39.84
N VAL A 338 -4.02 -4.06 40.74
CA VAL A 338 -2.65 -3.60 41.02
C VAL A 338 -2.04 -2.52 40.12
N MET A 339 -2.02 -1.32 40.72
CA MET A 339 -1.17 -0.18 40.40
C MET A 339 0.32 -0.58 40.34
N GLU A 340 0.80 -0.98 39.17
CA GLU A 340 2.20 -0.83 38.74
C GLU A 340 2.40 -0.93 37.20
N GLU A 341 1.33 -1.16 36.43
CA GLU A 341 1.36 -1.27 34.95
C GLU A 341 0.97 0.01 34.18
N ALA A 342 0.76 1.15 34.84
CA ALA A 342 0.15 2.34 34.23
C ALA A 342 0.83 2.86 32.94
N THR A 343 2.15 2.69 32.78
CA THR A 343 2.86 3.11 31.55
C THR A 343 2.82 2.08 30.43
N LYS A 344 2.72 0.77 30.71
CA LYS A 344 2.55 -0.26 29.67
C LYS A 344 1.08 -0.42 29.27
N GLU A 345 0.17 -0.12 30.18
CA GLU A 345 -1.27 -0.19 29.96
C GLU A 345 -1.74 0.95 29.05
N GLU A 346 -1.12 2.13 29.11
CA GLU A 346 -1.45 3.26 28.24
C GLU A 346 -0.94 3.05 26.80
N GLU A 347 0.24 2.44 26.63
CA GLU A 347 0.74 1.98 25.32
C GLU A 347 -0.09 0.81 24.76
N ARG A 348 -0.57 -0.10 25.62
CA ARG A 348 -1.54 -1.15 25.23
C ARG A 348 -2.89 -0.55 24.84
N ARG A 349 -3.40 0.44 25.59
CA ARG A 349 -4.67 1.13 25.30
C ARG A 349 -4.61 1.87 23.96
N GLN A 350 -3.50 2.53 23.63
CA GLN A 350 -3.31 3.10 22.28
C GLN A 350 -3.24 2.03 21.19
N LYS A 351 -2.66 0.86 21.47
CA LYS A 351 -2.65 -0.29 20.54
C LYS A 351 -4.02 -0.93 20.37
N ASP A 352 -4.89 -0.86 21.38
CA ASP A 352 -6.21 -1.51 21.40
C ASP A 352 -7.35 -0.62 20.95
N GLU A 353 -7.14 0.68 20.75
CA GLU A 353 -8.16 1.51 20.12
C GLU A 353 -8.52 0.98 18.72
N LEU A 354 -9.83 0.88 18.47
CA LEU A 354 -10.34 0.58 17.15
C LEU A 354 -9.99 1.74 16.21
N PRO A 355 -9.44 1.43 15.02
CA PRO A 355 -9.22 2.43 13.99
C PRO A 355 -10.48 3.25 13.74
N PRO A 356 -10.38 4.55 13.39
CA PRO A 356 -11.53 5.44 13.21
C PRO A 356 -12.62 4.87 12.30
N LEU A 357 -12.23 4.19 11.21
CA LEU A 357 -13.17 3.55 10.27
C LEU A 357 -13.99 2.39 10.86
N LEU A 358 -13.54 1.80 11.97
CA LEU A 358 -14.21 0.70 12.64
C LEU A 358 -15.05 1.19 13.84
N GLN A 359 -15.00 2.49 14.16
CA GLN A 359 -15.83 3.06 15.20
C GLN A 359 -17.29 3.12 14.74
N GLY A 360 -18.20 2.57 15.54
CA GLY A 360 -19.62 2.47 15.20
C GLY A 360 -20.00 1.26 14.34
N VAL A 361 -19.03 0.46 13.87
CA VAL A 361 -19.31 -0.79 13.15
C VAL A 361 -19.65 -1.89 14.16
N SER A 362 -20.77 -2.56 13.96
CA SER A 362 -21.17 -3.76 14.72
C SER A 362 -20.88 -5.03 13.91
N LEU A 363 -20.42 -6.07 14.59
CA LEU A 363 -20.20 -7.39 14.01
C LEU A 363 -21.34 -8.33 14.45
N SER A 364 -21.88 -9.11 13.52
CA SER A 364 -22.80 -10.22 13.84
C SER A 364 -22.13 -11.57 13.61
N LEU A 365 -22.39 -12.53 14.50
CA LEU A 365 -21.81 -13.88 14.41
C LEU A 365 -22.20 -14.60 13.10
N GLU A 366 -23.46 -14.46 12.70
CA GLU A 366 -23.98 -15.04 11.45
C GLU A 366 -23.25 -14.49 10.23
N GLU A 367 -22.92 -13.20 10.22
CA GLU A 367 -22.21 -12.57 9.12
C GLU A 367 -20.75 -13.01 9.06
N VAL A 368 -20.06 -13.13 10.19
CA VAL A 368 -18.69 -13.66 10.23
C VAL A 368 -18.65 -15.08 9.68
N GLN A 369 -19.58 -15.92 10.11
CA GLN A 369 -19.66 -17.30 9.63
C GLN A 369 -20.00 -17.37 8.14
N ARG A 370 -20.91 -16.52 7.66
CA ARG A 370 -21.31 -16.48 6.25
C ARG A 370 -20.19 -15.97 5.33
N VAL A 371 -19.47 -14.92 5.73
CA VAL A 371 -18.48 -14.24 4.88
C VAL A 371 -17.11 -14.89 4.98
N TYR A 372 -16.66 -15.23 6.19
CA TYR A 372 -15.31 -15.73 6.44
C TYR A 372 -15.27 -17.24 6.70
N GLY A 373 -16.42 -17.89 6.95
CA GLY A 373 -16.48 -19.32 7.25
C GLY A 373 -16.01 -19.67 8.67
N LEU A 374 -15.88 -18.68 9.55
CA LEU A 374 -15.29 -18.81 10.89
C LEU A 374 -16.38 -18.78 11.97
N ARG A 375 -16.22 -19.60 13.01
CA ARG A 375 -17.24 -19.82 14.05
C ARG A 375 -16.85 -19.27 15.42
N SER A 376 -15.57 -19.01 15.65
CA SER A 376 -15.09 -18.54 16.95
C SER A 376 -13.96 -17.50 16.81
N LYS A 377 -13.71 -16.80 17.92
CA LYS A 377 -12.60 -15.86 18.06
C LYS A 377 -11.25 -16.55 17.84
N GLU A 378 -11.11 -17.78 18.33
CA GLU A 378 -9.89 -18.59 18.22
C GLU A 378 -9.63 -19.01 16.77
N GLU A 379 -10.67 -19.43 16.03
CA GLU A 379 -10.54 -19.74 14.60
C GLU A 379 -10.09 -18.50 13.80
N LEU A 380 -10.64 -17.33 14.13
CA LEU A 380 -10.28 -16.06 13.49
C LEU A 380 -8.83 -15.66 13.80
N ALA A 381 -8.41 -15.75 15.05
CA ALA A 381 -7.04 -15.48 15.46
C ALA A 381 -6.05 -16.47 14.82
N ALA A 382 -6.40 -17.75 14.77
CA ALA A 382 -5.58 -18.79 14.13
C ALA A 382 -5.43 -18.53 12.62
N ARG A 383 -6.52 -18.18 11.92
CA ARG A 383 -6.47 -17.86 10.50
C ARG A 383 -5.66 -16.60 10.22
N ALA A 384 -5.78 -15.56 11.05
CA ALA A 384 -4.96 -14.36 10.93
C ALA A 384 -3.46 -14.67 11.10
N HIS A 385 -3.13 -15.52 12.07
CA HIS A 385 -1.75 -15.95 12.32
C HIS A 385 -1.19 -16.84 11.19
N GLU A 386 -2.02 -17.71 10.60
CA GLU A 386 -1.64 -18.52 9.44
C GLU A 386 -1.28 -17.65 8.23
N GLU A 387 -2.10 -16.64 7.92
CA GLU A 387 -1.84 -15.70 6.83
C GLU A 387 -0.56 -14.89 7.08
N ASP A 388 -0.37 -14.39 8.30
CA ASP A 388 0.84 -13.65 8.70
C ASP A 388 2.11 -14.53 8.58
N THR A 389 2.06 -15.74 9.14
CA THR A 389 3.16 -16.72 9.07
C THR A 389 3.48 -17.08 7.62
N THR A 390 2.46 -17.23 6.76
CA THR A 390 2.65 -17.52 5.34
C THR A 390 3.38 -16.37 4.63
N ALA A 391 3.03 -15.11 4.95
CA ALA A 391 3.72 -13.94 4.39
C ALA A 391 5.21 -13.93 4.77
N PHE A 392 5.51 -14.13 6.06
CA PHE A 392 6.90 -14.19 6.54
C PHE A 392 7.66 -15.38 5.97
N HIS A 393 7.04 -16.55 5.85
CA HIS A 393 7.65 -17.72 5.23
C HIS A 393 7.96 -17.48 3.75
N LEU A 394 7.11 -16.77 3.00
CA LEU A 394 7.41 -16.39 1.61
C LEU A 394 8.61 -15.45 1.52
N LEU A 395 8.71 -14.46 2.41
CA LEU A 395 9.86 -13.57 2.50
C LEU A 395 11.16 -14.34 2.83
N GLN A 396 11.09 -15.24 3.80
CA GLN A 396 12.18 -16.13 4.19
C GLN A 396 12.62 -16.99 3.01
N THR A 397 11.67 -17.65 2.34
CA THR A 397 11.94 -18.51 1.17
C THR A 397 12.58 -17.71 0.03
N ALA A 398 12.08 -16.51 -0.27
CA ALA A 398 12.65 -15.63 -1.29
C ALA A 398 14.12 -15.28 -0.99
N THR A 399 14.41 -14.98 0.27
CA THR A 399 15.77 -14.63 0.71
C THR A 399 16.69 -15.84 0.65
N LEU A 400 16.23 -17.00 1.13
CA LEU A 400 17.01 -18.24 1.12
C LEU A 400 17.24 -18.77 -0.30
N GLN A 401 16.34 -18.52 -1.25
CA GLN A 401 16.57 -18.86 -2.66
C GLN A 401 17.85 -18.21 -3.21
N GLN A 402 18.27 -17.06 -2.69
CA GLN A 402 19.55 -16.46 -3.08
C GLN A 402 20.74 -17.38 -2.74
N LEU A 403 20.67 -18.22 -1.71
CA LEU A 403 21.70 -19.25 -1.41
C LEU A 403 21.80 -20.32 -2.48
N THR A 404 20.71 -20.64 -3.16
CA THR A 404 20.73 -21.64 -4.25
C THR A 404 21.36 -21.12 -5.53
N ILE A 405 21.52 -19.80 -5.67
CA ILE A 405 22.23 -19.18 -6.81
C ILE A 405 23.75 -19.32 -6.65
N THR A 406 24.25 -19.60 -5.44
CA THR A 406 25.68 -19.85 -5.19
C THR A 406 26.13 -21.09 -5.97
N PRO A 407 27.24 -21.02 -6.75
CA PRO A 407 27.62 -22.10 -7.67
C PRO A 407 27.96 -23.44 -6.99
N SER A 408 28.20 -23.45 -5.68
CA SER A 408 28.41 -24.68 -4.92
C SER A 408 27.98 -24.54 -3.46
N LEU A 409 27.38 -25.62 -2.92
CA LEU A 409 27.17 -25.76 -1.49
C LEU A 409 28.53 -25.90 -0.78
N PRO A 410 28.68 -25.37 0.45
CA PRO A 410 29.93 -25.49 1.20
C PRO A 410 30.26 -26.94 1.58
N SER A 411 31.55 -27.26 1.66
CA SER A 411 32.04 -28.52 2.20
C SER A 411 33.12 -28.21 3.24
N PRO A 412 32.75 -28.09 4.53
CA PRO A 412 33.69 -27.63 5.55
C PRO A 412 34.77 -28.68 5.78
N GLN A 413 36.03 -28.25 5.76
CA GLN A 413 37.21 -29.08 6.05
C GLN A 413 38.19 -28.30 6.92
N LEU A 414 38.89 -28.98 7.82
CA LEU A 414 39.84 -28.31 8.70
C LEU A 414 41.01 -27.70 7.88
N SER A 415 41.06 -26.36 7.81
CA SER A 415 42.05 -25.60 7.03
C SER A 415 43.21 -25.03 7.87
N VAL A 416 43.27 -25.35 9.16
CA VAL A 416 44.32 -24.91 10.08
C VAL A 416 45.08 -26.10 10.65
N TYR A 417 46.29 -25.86 11.18
CA TYR A 417 47.01 -26.89 11.94
C TYR A 417 46.39 -27.13 13.31
N ASP A 418 46.72 -28.26 13.93
CA ASP A 418 46.11 -28.71 15.20
C ASP A 418 46.45 -27.77 16.37
N ASP A 419 47.53 -27.01 16.27
CA ASP A 419 48.00 -26.00 17.24
C ASP A 419 47.57 -24.57 16.90
N GLN A 420 46.82 -24.36 15.82
CA GLN A 420 46.38 -23.06 15.37
C GLN A 420 44.96 -22.72 15.85
N ILE A 421 44.75 -21.41 16.06
CA ILE A 421 43.47 -20.82 16.43
C ILE A 421 43.14 -19.75 15.39
N VAL A 422 41.90 -19.74 14.91
CA VAL A 422 41.36 -18.62 14.12
C VAL A 422 40.71 -17.63 15.07
N TRP A 423 41.15 -16.39 15.01
CA TRP A 423 40.57 -15.29 15.81
C TRP A 423 39.88 -14.27 14.90
N GLY A 424 38.56 -14.40 14.79
CA GLY A 424 37.68 -13.43 14.15
C GLY A 424 37.41 -12.23 15.05
N ARG A 425 37.46 -11.03 14.49
CA ARG A 425 37.17 -9.77 15.20
C ARG A 425 36.25 -8.88 14.36
N GLY A 426 35.15 -8.43 14.95
CA GLY A 426 34.15 -7.59 14.29
C GLY A 426 34.03 -6.21 14.95
N PRO A 427 34.10 -5.10 14.19
CA PRO A 427 33.78 -3.78 14.71
C PRO A 427 32.26 -3.65 14.95
N ALA A 428 31.86 -2.68 15.77
CA ALA A 428 30.47 -2.22 15.81
C ALA A 428 30.18 -1.29 14.61
N ARG A 429 28.92 -0.92 14.40
CA ARG A 429 28.52 0.05 13.36
C ARG A 429 27.61 1.13 13.92
N ILE A 430 27.71 2.35 13.37
CA ILE A 430 26.77 3.45 13.60
C ILE A 430 26.27 3.95 12.25
N ASP A 431 24.97 4.15 12.12
CA ASP A 431 24.37 4.78 10.94
C ASP A 431 24.42 6.29 11.06
N LEU A 432 24.87 6.96 10.01
CA LEU A 432 24.87 8.42 9.91
C LEU A 432 23.65 8.91 9.14
N SER A 433 23.20 8.16 8.13
CA SER A 433 22.04 8.50 7.32
C SER A 433 21.49 7.27 6.58
N GLY A 434 20.20 7.27 6.28
CA GLY A 434 19.56 6.26 5.43
C GLY A 434 19.18 4.96 6.12
N GLY A 435 19.34 4.87 7.46
CA GLY A 435 18.88 3.70 8.20
C GLY A 435 17.41 3.37 7.92
N TRP A 436 17.08 2.07 7.95
CA TRP A 436 15.79 1.46 7.55
C TRP A 436 15.55 1.31 6.05
N THR A 437 16.30 2.01 5.18
CA THR A 437 16.16 1.80 3.72
C THR A 437 16.67 0.43 3.27
N ASP A 438 17.44 -0.25 4.12
CA ASP A 438 17.97 -1.60 3.93
C ASP A 438 16.99 -2.71 4.34
N THR A 439 15.88 -2.37 5.01
CA THR A 439 14.98 -3.36 5.60
C THR A 439 13.87 -3.74 4.60
N PRO A 440 13.60 -5.04 4.36
CA PRO A 440 12.44 -5.47 3.58
C PRO A 440 11.12 -5.01 4.22
N PRO A 441 10.08 -4.66 3.43
CA PRO A 441 10.01 -4.77 1.97
C PRO A 441 10.62 -3.57 1.22
N TYR A 442 11.05 -2.51 1.91
CA TYR A 442 11.51 -1.27 1.27
C TYR A 442 12.70 -1.51 0.34
N THR A 443 13.76 -2.18 0.83
CA THR A 443 14.94 -2.48 0.00
C THR A 443 14.57 -3.30 -1.24
N ASN A 444 13.63 -4.25 -1.14
CA ASN A 444 13.23 -5.08 -2.27
C ASN A 444 12.47 -4.26 -3.32
N LEU A 445 11.72 -3.24 -2.90
CA LEU A 445 10.90 -2.39 -3.77
C LEU A 445 11.69 -1.25 -4.42
N CYS A 446 12.53 -0.59 -3.63
CA CYS A 446 13.13 0.69 -3.98
C CYS A 446 14.66 0.65 -4.00
N GLY A 447 15.28 -0.46 -3.57
CA GLY A 447 16.66 -0.47 -3.15
C GLY A 447 16.83 0.25 -1.81
N GLY A 448 18.05 0.26 -1.30
CA GLY A 448 18.42 0.89 -0.04
C GLY A 448 19.71 1.65 -0.18
N ASN A 449 19.87 2.70 0.64
CA ASN A 449 21.07 3.53 0.67
C ASN A 449 21.36 3.89 2.12
N VAL A 450 22.42 3.32 2.68
CA VAL A 450 22.81 3.57 4.07
C VAL A 450 24.24 4.12 4.10
N VAL A 451 24.41 5.27 4.74
CA VAL A 451 25.74 5.80 5.08
C VAL A 451 26.02 5.41 6.53
N ASN A 452 27.00 4.55 6.74
CA ASN A 452 27.38 4.11 8.08
C ASN A 452 28.90 4.05 8.25
N VAL A 453 29.32 3.95 9.51
CA VAL A 453 30.72 3.90 9.91
C VAL A 453 30.96 2.71 10.83
N ALA A 454 32.01 1.94 10.54
CA ALA A 454 32.48 0.89 11.44
C ALA A 454 33.31 1.53 12.55
N ILE A 455 33.03 1.16 13.79
CA ILE A 455 33.69 1.74 14.97
C ILE A 455 34.26 0.66 15.88
N GLU A 456 35.37 1.02 16.52
CA GLU A 456 35.95 0.27 17.62
C GLU A 456 35.47 0.88 18.94
N LEU A 457 35.27 0.05 19.95
CA LEU A 457 34.93 0.49 21.30
C LEU A 457 36.20 0.41 22.15
N ASN A 458 36.62 1.55 22.71
CA ASN A 458 37.87 1.66 23.47
C ASN A 458 39.12 1.16 22.69
N GLY A 459 39.16 1.43 21.38
CA GLY A 459 40.27 1.05 20.51
C GLY A 459 40.38 -0.46 20.23
N GLN A 460 39.30 -1.22 20.47
CA GLN A 460 39.21 -2.63 20.12
C GLN A 460 37.90 -2.95 19.41
N PRO A 461 37.90 -3.89 18.45
CA PRO A 461 36.68 -4.51 17.95
C PRO A 461 35.94 -5.22 19.10
N PRO A 462 34.69 -4.87 19.39
CA PRO A 462 33.97 -5.39 20.55
C PRO A 462 33.45 -6.82 20.35
N LEU A 463 33.42 -7.34 19.13
CA LEU A 463 33.01 -8.71 18.83
C LEU A 463 34.24 -9.57 18.57
N GLN A 464 34.36 -10.68 19.29
CA GLN A 464 35.49 -11.60 19.16
C GLN A 464 35.01 -13.04 19.11
N VAL A 465 35.56 -13.80 18.16
CA VAL A 465 35.23 -15.20 17.93
C VAL A 465 36.53 -15.99 17.81
N TYR A 466 36.67 -17.04 18.59
CA TYR A 466 37.82 -17.94 18.55
C TYR A 466 37.36 -19.32 18.08
N LEU A 467 38.05 -19.89 17.08
CA LEU A 467 37.85 -21.26 16.65
C LEU A 467 39.15 -22.04 16.77
N LYS A 468 39.08 -23.21 17.39
CA LYS A 468 40.21 -24.14 17.47
C LYS A 468 39.75 -25.60 17.31
N PRO A 469 40.64 -26.50 16.87
CA PRO A 469 40.37 -27.93 16.91
C PRO A 469 40.20 -28.42 18.36
N SER A 470 39.28 -29.38 18.57
CA SER A 470 39.09 -30.07 19.85
C SER A 470 39.53 -31.53 19.74
N ALA A 471 40.04 -32.08 20.84
CA ALA A 471 40.42 -33.50 20.93
C ALA A 471 39.22 -34.46 20.95
N THR A 472 38.02 -33.96 21.21
CA THR A 472 36.78 -34.76 21.26
C THR A 472 35.98 -34.57 19.97
N LEU A 473 35.31 -35.62 19.48
CA LEU A 473 34.51 -35.60 18.23
C LEU A 473 33.14 -34.95 18.45
N ASP A 474 33.13 -33.69 18.86
CA ASP A 474 31.95 -32.89 19.10
C ASP A 474 32.22 -31.41 18.79
N ILE A 475 31.17 -30.61 18.77
CA ILE A 475 31.28 -29.16 18.66
C ILE A 475 30.97 -28.55 20.02
N THR A 476 31.91 -27.83 20.59
CA THR A 476 31.72 -27.11 21.85
C THR A 476 31.54 -25.62 21.57
N LEU A 477 30.44 -25.05 22.05
CA LEU A 477 30.12 -23.63 21.94
C LEU A 477 30.26 -22.97 23.31
N CYS A 478 31.02 -21.89 23.39
CA CYS A 478 31.28 -21.14 24.62
C CYS A 478 30.91 -19.67 24.42
N SER A 479 30.15 -19.07 25.34
CA SER A 479 29.95 -17.62 25.40
C SER A 479 30.55 -17.10 26.70
N ILE A 480 31.55 -16.23 26.58
CA ILE A 480 32.27 -15.65 27.72
C ILE A 480 31.37 -14.65 28.46
N ASP A 481 30.69 -13.79 27.70
CA ASP A 481 29.82 -12.73 28.21
C ASP A 481 28.59 -13.28 28.96
N LEU A 482 28.03 -14.40 28.52
CA LEU A 482 26.89 -15.05 29.17
C LEU A 482 27.29 -16.21 30.09
N GLY A 483 28.60 -16.50 30.23
CA GLY A 483 29.11 -17.58 31.08
C GLY A 483 28.54 -18.97 30.75
N SER A 484 28.20 -19.21 29.49
CA SER A 484 27.47 -20.41 29.05
C SER A 484 28.35 -21.31 28.19
N VAL A 485 28.14 -22.63 28.28
CA VAL A 485 28.81 -23.64 27.44
C VAL A 485 27.78 -24.68 26.99
N GLU A 486 27.78 -25.03 25.70
CA GLU A 486 26.94 -26.08 25.13
C GLU A 486 27.78 -27.02 24.27
N LYS A 487 27.54 -28.32 24.39
CA LYS A 487 28.27 -29.37 23.67
C LYS A 487 27.32 -30.10 22.72
N LEU A 488 27.67 -30.13 21.44
CA LEU A 488 26.84 -30.69 20.36
C LEU A 488 27.53 -31.93 19.79
N SER A 489 26.82 -33.05 19.82
CA SER A 489 27.27 -34.37 19.37
C SER A 489 26.45 -34.93 18.20
N THR A 490 25.27 -34.37 17.94
CA THR A 490 24.35 -34.83 16.90
C THR A 490 23.87 -33.71 15.98
N PHE A 491 23.41 -34.08 14.78
CA PHE A 491 22.76 -33.12 13.87
C PHE A 491 21.45 -32.55 14.43
N GLU A 492 20.74 -33.28 15.28
CA GLU A 492 19.49 -32.81 15.87
C GLU A 492 19.75 -31.67 16.86
N GLU A 493 20.78 -31.79 17.70
CA GLU A 493 21.21 -30.71 18.60
C GLU A 493 21.64 -29.46 17.84
N LEU A 494 22.37 -29.64 16.72
CA LEU A 494 22.77 -28.53 15.86
C LEU A 494 21.58 -27.86 15.15
N ARG A 495 20.56 -28.64 14.75
CA ARG A 495 19.37 -28.13 14.05
C ARG A 495 18.45 -27.28 14.95
N ARG A 496 18.63 -27.35 16.28
CA ARG A 496 17.94 -26.49 17.27
C ARG A 496 18.58 -25.09 17.36
N TYR A 497 18.75 -24.41 16.21
CA TYR A 497 19.28 -23.05 16.15
C TYR A 497 18.22 -21.97 16.38
N ASN A 498 16.93 -22.26 16.20
CA ASN A 498 15.82 -21.31 16.33
C ASN A 498 15.15 -21.33 17.73
N VAL A 499 15.88 -21.71 18.78
CA VAL A 499 15.36 -21.73 20.15
C VAL A 499 15.42 -20.32 20.75
N VAL A 500 14.25 -19.77 21.07
CA VAL A 500 14.12 -18.43 21.67
C VAL A 500 14.93 -18.37 22.98
N GLY A 501 15.78 -17.34 23.10
CA GLY A 501 16.59 -17.11 24.29
C GLY A 501 17.84 -17.99 24.41
N SER A 502 18.13 -18.87 23.44
CA SER A 502 19.38 -19.62 23.44
C SER A 502 20.57 -18.68 23.19
N PRO A 503 21.65 -18.75 24.00
CA PRO A 503 22.87 -17.99 23.74
C PRO A 503 23.61 -18.47 22.47
N PHE A 504 23.22 -19.63 21.91
CA PHE A 504 23.94 -20.31 20.85
C PHE A 504 23.15 -20.46 19.53
N SER A 505 22.03 -19.76 19.39
CA SER A 505 21.26 -19.72 18.14
C SER A 505 22.11 -19.29 16.93
N ILE A 506 22.86 -18.20 17.08
CA ILE A 506 23.72 -17.64 16.01
C ILE A 506 24.82 -18.61 15.58
N PRO A 507 25.71 -19.13 16.47
CA PRO A 507 26.76 -20.05 16.05
C PRO A 507 26.21 -21.36 15.48
N LYS A 508 25.09 -21.88 15.99
CA LYS A 508 24.45 -23.07 15.41
C LYS A 508 23.95 -22.82 13.99
N ALA A 509 23.28 -21.70 13.74
CA ALA A 509 22.84 -21.33 12.40
C ALA A 509 24.04 -21.06 11.47
N ALA A 510 25.13 -20.48 11.97
CA ALA A 510 26.36 -20.27 11.19
C ALA A 510 27.03 -21.60 10.80
N LEU A 511 27.10 -22.57 11.72
CA LEU A 511 27.57 -23.93 11.45
C LEU A 511 26.68 -24.64 10.41
N ALA A 512 25.36 -24.54 10.55
CA ALA A 512 24.43 -25.04 9.55
C ALA A 512 24.76 -24.45 8.16
N MET A 513 24.85 -23.13 8.06
CA MET A 513 25.19 -22.40 6.84
C MET A 513 26.59 -22.70 6.30
N ALA A 514 27.53 -23.17 7.14
CA ALA A 514 28.86 -23.62 6.75
C ALA A 514 28.90 -25.07 6.24
N GLY A 515 27.75 -25.76 6.18
CA GLY A 515 27.65 -27.13 5.66
C GLY A 515 27.90 -28.21 6.69
N PHE A 516 27.76 -27.90 7.99
CA PHE A 516 27.74 -28.93 9.05
C PHE A 516 26.41 -29.67 9.15
N LEU A 517 25.33 -29.13 8.58
CA LEU A 517 24.08 -29.85 8.42
C LEU A 517 23.98 -30.39 6.98
N PRO A 518 23.52 -31.63 6.77
CA PRO A 518 23.44 -32.26 5.45
C PRO A 518 22.69 -31.43 4.39
N GLU A 519 21.61 -30.74 4.77
CA GLU A 519 20.79 -29.92 3.88
C GLU A 519 21.48 -28.63 3.38
N PHE A 520 22.58 -28.22 4.03
CA PHE A 520 23.35 -27.03 3.65
C PHE A 520 24.75 -27.38 3.13
N GLY A 521 25.16 -28.65 3.16
CA GLY A 521 26.49 -29.10 2.78
C GLY A 521 26.52 -29.81 1.42
N ALA A 522 27.63 -29.70 0.69
CA ALA A 522 27.84 -30.47 -0.55
C ALA A 522 28.09 -31.97 -0.30
N LYS A 523 28.62 -32.32 0.88
CA LYS A 523 28.84 -33.71 1.31
C LYS A 523 27.90 -34.02 2.47
N THR A 524 27.27 -35.18 2.43
CA THR A 524 26.40 -35.68 3.50
C THR A 524 27.07 -36.82 4.25
N PHE A 525 26.82 -36.89 5.56
CA PHE A 525 27.32 -37.92 6.46
C PHE A 525 26.14 -38.46 7.29
N ALA A 526 26.24 -39.67 7.84
CA ALA A 526 25.13 -40.21 8.64
C ALA A 526 25.05 -39.54 10.01
N THR A 527 26.20 -39.16 10.58
CA THR A 527 26.29 -38.49 11.88
C THR A 527 27.27 -37.32 11.88
N LEU A 528 27.10 -36.40 12.84
CA LEU A 528 28.03 -35.29 13.04
C LEU A 528 29.45 -35.79 13.37
N GLN A 529 29.56 -36.85 14.17
CA GLN A 529 30.85 -37.46 14.51
C GLN A 529 31.58 -38.01 13.29
N GLU A 530 30.88 -38.64 12.35
CA GLU A 530 31.47 -39.11 11.10
C GLU A 530 31.97 -37.95 10.24
N GLN A 531 31.21 -36.85 10.16
CA GLN A 531 31.64 -35.65 9.46
C GLN A 531 32.92 -35.07 10.06
N LEU A 532 32.98 -34.92 11.39
CA LEU A 532 34.17 -34.42 12.10
C LEU A 532 35.36 -35.37 11.89
N LYS A 533 35.13 -36.68 11.96
CA LYS A 533 36.18 -37.66 11.71
C LYS A 533 36.74 -37.58 10.29
N ALA A 534 35.89 -37.44 9.29
CA ALA A 534 36.28 -37.42 7.88
C ALA A 534 36.88 -36.07 7.44
N SER A 535 36.22 -34.96 7.78
CA SER A 535 36.56 -33.62 7.27
C SER A 535 37.46 -32.81 8.20
N PHE A 536 37.54 -33.18 9.49
CA PHE A 536 38.33 -32.49 10.51
C PHE A 536 39.46 -33.36 11.08
N ARG A 537 39.88 -34.40 10.33
CA ARG A 537 41.01 -35.28 10.69
C ARG A 537 40.87 -35.93 12.08
N GLY A 538 39.65 -36.21 12.52
CA GLY A 538 39.41 -36.78 13.85
C GLY A 538 39.27 -35.77 14.98
N HIS A 539 39.30 -34.47 14.69
CA HIS A 539 39.09 -33.41 15.68
C HIS A 539 37.64 -32.93 15.69
N GLY A 540 37.18 -32.49 16.86
CA GLY A 540 36.01 -31.64 16.99
C GLY A 540 36.34 -30.17 16.77
N VAL A 541 35.37 -29.32 17.07
CA VAL A 541 35.50 -27.86 16.91
C VAL A 541 35.07 -27.17 18.19
N GLU A 542 35.89 -26.26 18.71
CA GLU A 542 35.51 -25.38 19.82
C GLU A 542 35.36 -23.95 19.30
N ILE A 543 34.18 -23.35 19.49
CA ILE A 543 33.86 -21.97 19.12
C ILE A 543 33.61 -21.17 20.40
N THR A 544 34.43 -20.16 20.66
CA THR A 544 34.25 -19.26 21.80
C THR A 544 33.90 -17.86 21.34
N LEU A 545 32.85 -17.28 21.92
CA LEU A 545 32.29 -15.97 21.60
C LEU A 545 32.50 -14.99 22.76
N LEU A 546 32.79 -13.73 22.42
CA LEU A 546 32.78 -12.60 23.33
C LEU A 546 32.12 -11.41 22.64
N VAL A 547 31.07 -10.88 23.26
CA VAL A 547 30.34 -9.70 22.77
C VAL A 547 30.43 -8.58 23.81
N ALA A 548 31.25 -7.56 23.54
CA ALA A 548 31.37 -6.37 24.38
C ALA A 548 30.40 -5.25 23.95
N ILE A 549 29.21 -5.63 23.47
CA ILE A 549 28.12 -4.70 23.10
C ILE A 549 26.84 -5.16 23.81
N PRO A 550 26.18 -4.31 24.62
CA PRO A 550 24.89 -4.65 25.20
C PRO A 550 23.83 -4.95 24.13
N ALA A 551 23.02 -5.98 24.36
CA ALA A 551 21.85 -6.26 23.55
C ALA A 551 20.89 -5.06 23.55
N GLY A 552 20.27 -4.76 22.41
CA GLY A 552 19.34 -3.62 22.28
C GLY A 552 20.01 -2.24 22.16
N SER A 553 21.34 -2.19 22.02
CA SER A 553 22.09 -0.93 21.83
C SER A 553 21.82 -0.21 20.50
N GLY A 554 21.15 -0.86 19.55
CA GLY A 554 20.96 -0.34 18.18
C GLY A 554 22.23 -0.37 17.32
N LEU A 555 23.32 -0.98 17.80
CA LEU A 555 24.60 -1.08 17.08
C LEU A 555 24.74 -2.33 16.19
N GLY A 556 23.64 -3.06 15.96
CA GLY A 556 23.61 -4.26 15.12
C GLY A 556 24.36 -5.47 15.67
N SER A 557 24.38 -5.64 17.00
CA SER A 557 25.20 -6.65 17.68
C SER A 557 25.00 -8.08 17.15
N SER A 558 23.76 -8.51 16.92
CA SER A 558 23.44 -9.88 16.50
C SER A 558 23.93 -10.18 15.08
N SER A 559 23.62 -9.29 14.14
CA SER A 559 24.02 -9.39 12.73
C SER A 559 25.54 -9.35 12.56
N LEU A 560 26.19 -8.45 13.29
CA LEU A 560 27.65 -8.34 13.30
C LEU A 560 28.32 -9.57 13.91
N LEU A 561 27.76 -10.12 14.99
CA LEU A 561 28.24 -11.38 15.58
C LEU A 561 28.12 -12.52 14.56
N ALA A 562 26.97 -12.65 13.91
CA ALA A 562 26.75 -13.65 12.87
C ALA A 562 27.77 -13.53 11.73
N ALA A 563 28.01 -12.31 11.23
CA ALA A 563 29.01 -12.05 10.21
C ALA A 563 30.43 -12.38 10.67
N THR A 564 30.77 -12.10 11.95
CA THR A 564 32.08 -12.41 12.53
C THR A 564 32.29 -13.92 12.66
N VAL A 565 31.26 -14.65 13.10
CA VAL A 565 31.30 -16.13 13.19
C VAL A 565 31.42 -16.75 11.81
N LEU A 566 30.64 -16.31 10.83
CA LEU A 566 30.70 -16.80 9.45
C LEU A 566 32.06 -16.52 8.79
N SER A 567 32.65 -15.34 9.02
CA SER A 567 33.99 -15.01 8.52
C SER A 567 35.04 -15.93 9.13
N ALA A 568 34.99 -16.13 10.45
CA ALA A 568 35.95 -16.99 11.14
C ALA A 568 35.78 -18.47 10.75
N LEU A 569 34.55 -18.94 10.53
CA LEU A 569 34.27 -20.26 9.97
C LEU A 569 34.77 -20.39 8.52
N SER A 570 34.69 -19.35 7.70
CA SER A 570 35.21 -19.37 6.33
C SER A 570 36.70 -19.71 6.31
N ASP A 571 37.49 -19.04 7.15
CA ASP A 571 38.93 -19.28 7.27
C ASP A 571 39.22 -20.63 7.93
N PHE A 572 38.53 -20.97 9.03
CA PHE A 572 38.75 -22.22 9.76
C PHE A 572 38.41 -23.46 8.93
N CYS A 573 37.36 -23.38 8.12
CA CYS A 573 36.83 -24.48 7.33
C CYS A 573 37.26 -24.47 5.84
N GLY A 574 38.11 -23.51 5.43
CA GLY A 574 38.60 -23.40 4.05
C GLY A 574 37.50 -23.14 3.01
N LEU A 575 36.49 -22.34 3.36
CA LEU A 575 35.30 -22.12 2.51
C LEU A 575 35.49 -21.01 1.47
N GLY A 576 36.47 -20.12 1.67
CA GLY A 576 36.85 -19.11 0.69
C GLY A 576 35.80 -18.03 0.43
N TRP A 577 34.96 -17.72 1.43
CA TRP A 577 33.96 -16.66 1.32
C TRP A 577 34.60 -15.27 1.44
N ASP A 578 34.22 -14.36 0.55
CA ASP A 578 34.55 -12.94 0.66
C ASP A 578 33.52 -12.20 1.53
N ALA A 579 33.73 -10.89 1.73
CA ALA A 579 32.83 -10.06 2.52
C ALA A 579 31.41 -9.98 1.94
N GLN A 580 31.23 -10.08 0.63
CA GLN A 580 29.90 -10.06 0.01
C GLN A 580 29.15 -11.35 0.31
N GLU A 581 29.80 -12.50 0.16
CA GLU A 581 29.24 -13.81 0.45
C GLU A 581 28.94 -13.97 1.94
N VAL A 582 29.83 -13.49 2.83
CA VAL A 582 29.54 -13.47 4.27
C VAL A 582 28.32 -12.60 4.57
N GLY A 583 28.23 -11.39 4.03
CA GLY A 583 27.08 -10.50 4.26
C GLY A 583 25.75 -11.12 3.81
N ARG A 584 25.76 -11.78 2.65
CA ARG A 584 24.61 -12.48 2.10
C ARG A 584 24.22 -13.71 2.93
N ARG A 585 25.20 -14.50 3.40
CA ARG A 585 24.97 -15.62 4.33
C ARG A 585 24.44 -15.15 5.68
N THR A 586 24.90 -14.01 6.17
CA THR A 586 24.37 -13.40 7.39
C THR A 586 22.90 -13.04 7.23
N LEU A 587 22.50 -12.41 6.11
CA LEU A 587 21.10 -12.11 5.84
C LEU A 587 20.25 -13.39 5.85
N CYS A 588 20.74 -14.46 5.22
CA CYS A 588 20.05 -15.74 5.22
C CYS A 588 19.97 -16.40 6.60
N LEU A 589 21.05 -16.30 7.38
CA LEU A 589 21.11 -16.78 8.76
C LEU A 589 20.06 -16.09 9.63
N GLU A 590 19.90 -14.77 9.51
CA GLU A 590 18.88 -14.02 10.25
C GLU A 590 17.46 -14.42 9.86
N GLN A 591 17.24 -14.76 8.59
CA GLN A 591 15.96 -15.30 8.14
C GLN A 591 15.71 -16.69 8.74
N LEU A 592 16.71 -17.55 8.87
CA LEU A 592 16.59 -18.85 9.57
C LEU A 592 16.26 -18.68 11.06
N LEU A 593 16.77 -17.62 11.69
CA LEU A 593 16.50 -17.29 13.09
C LEU A 593 15.18 -16.54 13.30
N THR A 594 14.39 -16.31 12.24
CA THR A 594 13.15 -15.53 12.25
C THR A 594 13.30 -14.12 12.84
N THR A 595 14.52 -13.58 12.89
CA THR A 595 14.80 -12.24 13.41
C THR A 595 14.61 -11.17 12.34
N GLY A 596 14.53 -11.57 11.06
CA GLY A 596 14.06 -10.73 9.95
C GLY A 596 14.60 -9.30 9.97
N GLY A 597 15.87 -9.10 9.57
CA GLY A 597 16.54 -7.81 9.55
C GLY A 597 16.72 -7.22 8.15
N GLY A 598 17.21 -5.99 8.11
CA GLY A 598 17.84 -5.42 6.93
C GLY A 598 19.29 -5.87 6.77
N TRP A 599 20.00 -5.30 5.80
CA TRP A 599 21.38 -5.70 5.51
C TRP A 599 22.45 -4.74 6.05
N GLN A 600 22.07 -3.57 6.58
CA GLN A 600 23.03 -2.52 6.92
C GLN A 600 24.02 -2.92 8.02
N ASP A 601 23.63 -3.82 8.93
CA ASP A 601 24.39 -4.16 10.11
C ASP A 601 25.63 -4.95 9.74
N GLN A 602 25.44 -6.08 9.05
CA GLN A 602 26.52 -6.96 8.62
C GLN A 602 27.47 -6.23 7.66
N TYR A 603 26.94 -5.54 6.66
CA TYR A 603 27.77 -4.79 5.71
C TYR A 603 28.42 -3.57 6.38
N GLY A 604 27.78 -3.01 7.40
CA GLY A 604 28.31 -1.96 8.26
C GLY A 604 29.51 -2.38 9.09
N GLY A 605 29.64 -3.66 9.46
CA GLY A 605 30.82 -4.17 10.16
C GLY A 605 31.88 -4.78 9.26
N LEU A 606 31.47 -5.44 8.17
CA LEU A 606 32.38 -6.14 7.26
C LEU A 606 33.34 -5.18 6.55
N TYR A 607 32.89 -3.97 6.24
CA TYR A 607 33.71 -2.93 5.63
C TYR A 607 34.14 -1.89 6.68
N ARG A 608 35.45 -1.66 6.80
CA ARG A 608 36.00 -0.68 7.75
C ARG A 608 35.70 0.76 7.30
N GLY A 609 35.78 1.69 8.26
CA GLY A 609 35.64 3.12 8.00
C GLY A 609 34.24 3.57 7.64
N LEU A 610 34.15 4.77 7.06
CA LEU A 610 32.94 5.38 6.53
C LEU A 610 32.64 4.80 5.13
N LYS A 611 31.40 4.40 4.89
CA LYS A 611 30.96 3.92 3.57
C LYS A 611 29.52 4.30 3.27
N LEU A 612 29.22 4.31 1.98
CA LEU A 612 27.87 4.27 1.44
C LEU A 612 27.61 2.84 0.97
N LEU A 613 26.63 2.19 1.57
CA LEU A 613 26.14 0.88 1.17
C LEU A 613 24.86 1.06 0.36
N GLN A 614 24.77 0.36 -0.75
CA GLN A 614 23.64 0.49 -1.68
C GLN A 614 23.16 -0.88 -2.13
N SER A 615 21.84 -1.02 -2.25
CA SER A 615 21.20 -2.16 -2.91
C SER A 615 20.32 -1.67 -4.06
N SER A 616 20.20 -2.51 -5.08
CA SER A 616 19.18 -2.34 -6.12
C SER A 616 17.87 -2.99 -5.66
N PRO A 617 16.70 -2.58 -6.20
CA PRO A 617 15.47 -3.34 -6.04
C PRO A 617 15.65 -4.80 -6.49
N GLY A 618 15.03 -5.74 -5.76
CA GLY A 618 15.23 -7.19 -5.89
C GLY A 618 16.02 -7.79 -4.74
#